data_AF-A0A957GEU1-F1
#
_entry.id   AF-A0A957GEU1-F1
#
_cell.length_a   1.000
_cell.length_b   1.000
_cell.length_c   1.000
_cell.angle_alpha   90.00
_cell.angle_beta   90.00
_cell.angle_gamma   90.00
#
_symmetry.space_group_name_H-M   'P 1'
#
loop_
_entity.id
_entity.type
_entity.pdbx_description
1 polymer ?
#
loop_
_entity_poly.entity_id
_entity_poly.type
_entity_poly.pdbx_seq_one_letter_code
_entity_poly.pdbx_strand_id
1 'polypeptide(L)' 'MTKRQLGYLFILAGLAGIFGPFLADLLGAGQFQGVGPTQRLVLLAAVAILLVGLSLLPLGDRPA' A
#
# COMPACT_ATOMS: atom_id res chain seq x y z
N MET A 1 12.94 -10.52 12.19
CA MET A 1 12.85 -9.51 11.12
C MET A 1 13.45 -8.21 11.61
N THR A 2 14.10 -7.43 10.74
CA THR A 2 14.54 -6.06 11.08
C THR A 2 13.45 -5.03 10.79
N LYS A 3 13.49 -3.87 11.44
CA LYS A 3 12.57 -2.75 11.16
C LYS A 3 12.65 -2.30 9.70
N ARG A 4 13.83 -2.37 9.09
CA ARG A 4 14.02 -2.15 7.66
C ARG A 4 13.31 -3.19 6.78
N GLN A 5 13.40 -4.48 7.10
CA GLN A 5 12.66 -5.53 6.39
C GLN A 5 11.15 -5.35 6.54
N LEU A 6 10.70 -5.01 7.75
CA LEU A 6 9.30 -4.69 8.01
C LEU A 6 8.86 -3.46 7.20
N GLY A 7 9.69 -2.42 7.14
CA GLY A 7 9.47 -1.24 6.31
C GLY A 7 9.27 -1.59 4.83
N TYR A 8 10.11 -2.47 4.28
CA TYR A 8 9.94 -2.95 2.90
C TYR A 8 8.61 -3.69 2.69
N LEU A 9 8.17 -4.51 3.66
CA LEU A 9 6.86 -5.18 3.58
C LEU A 9 5.70 -4.17 3.55
N PHE A 10 5.73 -3.18 4.44
CA PHE A 10 4.71 -2.12 4.46
C PHE A 10 4.72 -1.31 3.17
N ILE A 11 5.90 -0.96 2.64
CA ILE A 11 6.01 -0.25 1.35
C ILE A 11 5.41 -1.10 0.22
N LEU A 12 5.76 -2.38 0.12
CA LEU A 12 5.22 -3.28 -0.90
C LEU A 12 3.70 -3.42 -0.77
N ALA A 13 3.17 -3.59 0.45
CA ALA A 13 1.74 -3.68 0.71
C ALA A 13 1.01 -2.38 0.34
N GLY A 14 1.59 -1.22 0.68
CA GLY A 14 1.04 0.10 0.32
C GLY A 14 1.03 0.32 -1.19
N LEU A 15 2.12 -0.01 -1.89
CA LEU A 15 2.17 0.07 -3.35
C LEU A 15 1.17 -0.89 -3.99
N ALA A 16 1.06 -2.13 -3.51
CA ALA A 16 0.07 -3.08 -3.98
C ALA A 16 -1.37 -2.59 -3.73
N GLY A 17 -1.64 -1.94 -2.60
CA GLY A 17 -2.94 -1.32 -2.32
C GLY A 17 -3.26 -0.12 -3.20
N ILE A 18 -2.25 0.62 -3.64
CA ILE A 18 -2.40 1.74 -4.58
C ILE A 18 -2.66 1.22 -5.99
N PHE A 19 -1.82 0.32 -6.51
CA PHE A 19 -1.90 -0.14 -7.90
C PHE A 19 -2.91 -1.26 -8.12
N GLY A 20 -3.18 -2.09 -7.10
CA GLY A 20 -4.06 -3.25 -7.17
C GLY A 20 -5.45 -2.94 -7.73
N PRO A 21 -6.17 -1.90 -7.23
CA PRO A 21 -7.47 -1.53 -7.77
C PRO A 21 -7.41 -1.16 -9.26
N PHE A 22 -6.40 -0.41 -9.71
CA PHE A 22 -6.26 -0.05 -11.12
C PHE A 22 -5.92 -1.26 -12.00
N LEU A 23 -5.13 -2.20 -11.49
CA LEU A 23 -4.86 -3.46 -12.18
C LEU A 23 -6.14 -4.31 -12.29
N ALA A 24 -6.97 -4.33 -11.25
CA ALA A 24 -8.26 -5.02 -11.27
C ALA A 24 -9.23 -4.37 -12.28
N ASP A 25 -9.28 -3.03 -12.33
CA ASP A 25 -10.08 -2.28 -13.31
C ASP A 25 -9.59 -2.56 -14.74
N LEU A 26 -8.28 -2.61 -14.98
CA LEU A 26 -7.70 -2.95 -16.29
C LEU A 26 -8.09 -4.35 -16.76
N LEU A 27 -8.23 -5.30 -15.83
CA LEU A 27 -8.68 -6.67 -16.11
C LEU A 27 -10.21 -6.77 -16.28
N GLY A 28 -10.94 -5.65 -16.25
CA GLY A 28 -12.39 -5.61 -16.42
C GLY A 28 -13.17 -6.08 -15.19
N ALA A 29 -12.54 -6.14 -14.02
CA ALA A 29 -13.22 -6.49 -12.76
C ALA A 29 -13.99 -5.31 -12.15
N GLY A 30 -13.88 -4.10 -12.73
CA GLY A 30 -14.52 -2.87 -12.25
C GLY A 30 -15.77 -2.50 -13.04
N GLN A 31 -16.94 -2.51 -12.39
CA GLN A 31 -18.20 -1.98 -12.94
C GLN A 31 -18.39 -0.47 -12.67
N PHE A 32 -17.42 0.18 -12.02
CA PHE A 32 -17.51 1.58 -11.61
C PHE A 32 -16.73 2.46 -12.58
N GLN A 33 -17.39 3.49 -13.15
CA GLN A 33 -16.70 4.50 -13.94
C GLN A 33 -16.00 5.49 -13.00
N GLY A 34 -14.76 5.16 -12.60
CA GLY A 34 -13.90 6.00 -11.78
C GLY A 34 -13.68 5.51 -10.35
N VAL A 35 -13.00 6.34 -9.52
CA VAL A 35 -12.60 5.96 -8.16
C VAL A 35 -13.81 5.96 -7.20
N GLY A 36 -14.39 4.79 -6.99
CA GLY A 36 -15.53 4.58 -6.09
C GLY A 36 -15.22 4.86 -4.61
N PRO A 37 -16.23 5.05 -3.75
CA PRO A 37 -16.04 5.40 -2.34
C PRO A 37 -15.19 4.36 -1.59
N THR A 38 -15.38 3.06 -1.86
CA THR A 38 -14.56 1.98 -1.30
C THR A 38 -13.11 2.07 -1.78
N GLN A 39 -12.89 2.35 -3.06
CA GLN A 39 -11.53 2.50 -3.62
C GLN A 39 -10.81 3.69 -2.98
N ARG A 40 -11.50 4.80 -2.68
CA ARG A 40 -10.90 5.93 -1.94
C ARG A 40 -10.42 5.52 -0.55
N LEU A 41 -11.20 4.73 0.18
CA LEU A 41 -10.80 4.22 1.49
C LEU A 41 -9.59 3.29 1.39
N VAL A 42 -9.57 2.40 0.40
CA VAL A 42 -8.42 1.52 0.13
C VAL A 42 -7.18 2.35 -0.19
N LEU A 43 -7.30 3.37 -1.05
CA LEU A 43 -6.18 4.25 -1.40
C LEU A 43 -5.66 5.03 -0.18
N LEU A 44 -6.56 5.58 0.65
CA LEU A 44 -6.17 6.26 1.90
C LEU A 44 -5.44 5.31 2.86
N ALA A 45 -5.95 4.10 3.05
CA ALA A 45 -5.30 3.10 3.88
C ALA A 45 -3.94 2.69 3.31
N ALA A 46 -3.84 2.50 1.99
CA ALA A 46 -2.61 2.15 1.30
C ALA A 46 -1.54 3.25 1.44
N VAL A 47 -1.92 4.52 1.34
CA VAL A 47 -1.03 5.66 1.62
C VAL A 47 -0.55 5.65 3.07
N ALA A 48 -1.44 5.43 4.04
CA ALA A 48 -1.05 5.35 5.46
C ALA A 48 -0.06 4.20 5.72
N ILE A 49 -0.33 3.02 5.16
CA ILE A 49 0.56 1.84 5.21
C ILE A 49 1.92 2.18 4.60
N LEU A 50 1.94 2.86 3.45
CA LEU A 50 3.18 3.25 2.78
C LEU A 50 4.00 4.25 3.62
N LEU A 51 3.35 5.23 4.24
CA LEU A 51 3.99 6.18 5.14
C LEU A 51 4.58 5.50 6.37
N VAL A 52 3.87 4.53 6.96
CA VAL A 52 4.41 3.68 8.04
C VAL A 52 5.66 2.95 7.56
N GLY A 53 5.61 2.30 6.39
CA GLY A 53 6.77 1.60 5.84
C GLY A 53 7.98 2.51 5.58
N LEU A 54 7.76 3.70 5.01
CA LEU A 54 8.81 4.70 4.80
C LEU A 54 9.42 5.18 6.12
N SER A 55 8.58 5.41 7.14
CA SER A 55 9.05 5.82 8.47
C SER A 55 9.91 4.77 9.16
N LEU A 56 9.78 3.48 8.78
CA LEU A 56 10.55 2.38 9.34
C LEU A 56 11.95 2.22 8.73
N LEU A 57 12.16 2.71 7.49
CA LEU A 57 13.46 2.66 6.81
C LEU A 57 14.61 3.30 7.62
N PRO A 58 14.48 4.52 8.19
CA PRO A 58 15.55 5.14 8.97
C PRO A 58 15.83 4.44 10.32
N LEU A 59 14.94 3.57 10.82
CA LEU A 59 15.20 2.81 12.05
C LEU A 59 16.20 1.65 11.84
N GLY A 60 16.54 1.34 10.58
CA GLY A 60 17.62 0.43 10.22
C GLY A 60 17.41 -1.01 10.69
N ASP A 61 18.51 -1.68 11.02
CA ASP A 61 18.53 -3.12 11.30
C ASP A 61 18.17 -3.50 12.74
N ARG A 62 17.58 -2.57 13.49
CA ARG A 62 17.02 -2.87 14.81
C ARG A 62 15.95 -3.97 14.66
N PRO A 63 15.85 -4.92 15.59
CA PRO A 63 14.79 -5.93 15.55
C PRO A 63 13.42 -5.25 15.55
N ALA A 64 12.52 -5.79 14.73
CA ALA A 64 11.13 -5.34 14.61
C ALA A 64 10.35 -5.64 15.89
#